data_AF-A0A9P4UAL4-F1
#
_entry.id   AF-A0A9P4UAL4-F1
#
_cell.length_a   1.000
_cell.length_b   1.000
_cell.length_c   1.000
_cell.angle_alpha   90.00
_cell.angle_beta   90.00
_cell.angle_gamma   90.00
#
_symmetry.space_group_name_H-M   'P 1'
#
loop_
_entity.id
_entity.type
_entity.pdbx_description
1 polymer ?
#
loop_
_entity_poly.entity_id
_entity_poly.type
_entity_poly.pdbx_seq_one_letter_code
_entity_poly.pdbx_strand_id
1 'polypeptide(L)'
;MSATTKIAVHSLSDLKNTTDDALPNYLHSLKFKQIHKQTDVRLVIGYSAVIIAGALFYYDWKFGWEASKPYTLPAVVAYFILNTAFSYWLWFVEAGTVYEGEGKTGKVRIASSTKKHIPIYEVDVTFSPAGSSHPQKIHIRAPFTRWFTSDGYFIAKPFQQWLASEVPVVGAADPNNVVEEIGRGSGAENVVNASGNQSAIDILQQLKASGANVSAGSGRRRKA
;
A
#
# COMPACT_ATOMS: atom_id res chain seq x y z
N MET A 1 -21.24 -4.95 7.25
CA MET A 1 -21.45 -4.56 5.85
C MET A 1 -21.38 -3.05 5.80
N SER A 2 -20.27 -2.45 5.36
CA SER A 2 -20.25 -0.99 5.14
C SER A 2 -21.08 -0.68 3.90
N ALA A 3 -21.99 0.29 4.04
CA ALA A 3 -22.84 0.76 2.96
C ALA A 3 -22.01 1.02 1.70
N THR A 4 -22.43 0.46 0.56
CA THR A 4 -21.82 0.74 -0.73
C THR A 4 -22.17 2.18 -1.12
N THR A 5 -21.41 3.14 -0.61
CA THR A 5 -21.55 4.55 -0.95
C THR A 5 -21.31 4.70 -2.45
N LYS A 6 -22.26 5.36 -3.13
CA LYS A 6 -22.11 5.70 -4.54
C LYS A 6 -21.06 6.80 -4.68
N ILE A 7 -20.09 6.58 -5.55
CA ILE A 7 -18.94 7.47 -5.71
C ILE A 7 -19.00 8.14 -7.09
N ALA A 8 -18.46 9.35 -7.19
CA ALA A 8 -18.33 10.04 -8.46
C ALA A 8 -17.25 9.37 -9.32
N VAL A 9 -17.66 8.69 -10.40
CA VAL A 9 -16.74 7.93 -11.30
C VAL A 9 -15.73 8.84 -12.01
N HIS A 10 -16.02 10.14 -12.13
CA HIS A 10 -15.12 11.13 -12.73
C HIS A 10 -14.16 11.76 -11.72
N SER A 11 -14.33 11.47 -10.42
CA SER A 11 -13.47 11.98 -9.36
C SER A 11 -12.35 10.99 -9.06
N LEU A 12 -11.15 11.26 -9.59
CA LEU A 12 -9.98 10.40 -9.37
C LEU A 12 -9.62 10.27 -7.88
N SER A 13 -9.81 11.33 -7.10
CA SER A 13 -9.57 11.31 -5.65
C SER A 13 -10.50 10.32 -4.96
N ASP A 14 -11.78 10.28 -5.35
CA ASP A 14 -12.75 9.45 -4.65
C ASP A 14 -12.61 7.98 -5.04
N LEU A 15 -12.26 7.72 -6.31
CA LEU A 15 -11.89 6.38 -6.77
C LEU A 15 -10.65 5.84 -6.04
N LYS A 16 -9.62 6.68 -5.90
CA LYS A 16 -8.40 6.33 -5.17
C LYS A 16 -8.70 6.07 -3.70
N ASN A 17 -9.33 7.03 -3.02
CA ASN A 17 -9.62 6.93 -1.58
C ASN A 17 -10.49 5.72 -1.27
N THR A 18 -11.52 5.44 -2.08
CA THR A 18 -12.36 4.25 -1.85
C THR A 18 -11.58 2.93 -2.06
N THR A 19 -10.69 2.89 -3.06
CA THR A 19 -9.85 1.71 -3.30
C THR A 19 -8.85 1.51 -2.15
N ASP A 20 -8.26 2.61 -1.68
CA ASP A 20 -7.34 2.65 -0.54
C ASP A 20 -8.04 2.18 0.75
N ASP A 21 -9.29 2.59 0.99
CA ASP A 21 -10.07 2.18 2.17
C ASP A 21 -10.49 0.70 2.13
N ALA A 22 -10.65 0.13 0.94
CA ALA A 22 -10.97 -1.30 0.76
C ALA A 22 -9.76 -2.22 1.01
N LEU A 23 -8.54 -1.69 0.86
CA LEU A 23 -7.30 -2.47 0.90
C LEU A 23 -6.98 -3.03 2.31
N PRO A 24 -7.03 -2.25 3.42
CA PRO A 24 -6.86 -2.78 4.77
C PRO A 24 -7.90 -3.84 5.14
N ASN A 25 -9.16 -3.65 4.71
CA ASN A 25 -10.25 -4.60 4.98
C ASN A 25 -9.98 -5.97 4.35
N TYR A 26 -9.47 -5.99 3.11
CA TYR A 26 -9.07 -7.23 2.45
C TYR A 26 -7.85 -7.87 3.14
N LEU A 27 -6.80 -7.10 3.41
CA LEU A 27 -5.59 -7.65 4.03
C LEU A 27 -5.83 -8.14 5.47
N HIS A 28 -6.72 -7.49 6.22
CA HIS A 28 -7.15 -7.96 7.52
C HIS A 28 -7.91 -9.30 7.44
N SER A 29 -8.71 -9.50 6.39
CA SER A 29 -9.35 -10.82 6.14
C SER A 29 -8.33 -11.94 5.93
N LEU A 30 -7.16 -11.60 5.36
CA LEU A 30 -6.02 -12.49 5.14
C LEU A 30 -5.08 -12.62 6.36
N LYS A 31 -5.50 -12.12 7.53
CA LYS A 31 -4.75 -12.19 8.80
C LYS A 31 -3.42 -11.40 8.79
N PHE A 32 -3.27 -10.40 7.94
CA PHE A 32 -2.20 -9.42 8.10
C PHE A 32 -2.54 -8.47 9.25
N LYS A 33 -1.60 -8.32 10.19
CA LYS A 33 -1.71 -7.35 11.28
C LYS A 33 -1.20 -6.00 10.78
N GLN A 34 -2.09 -5.01 10.75
CA GLN A 34 -1.73 -3.66 10.33
C GLN A 34 -0.74 -3.02 11.32
N ILE A 35 0.31 -2.41 10.77
CA ILE A 35 1.33 -1.64 11.47
C ILE A 35 0.99 -0.17 11.28
N HIS A 36 0.83 0.56 12.39
CA HIS A 36 0.42 1.97 12.39
C HIS A 36 1.59 2.93 12.64
N LYS A 37 2.82 2.54 12.29
CA LYS A 37 4.03 3.31 12.65
C LYS A 37 4.04 4.73 12.07
N GLN A 38 3.55 4.91 10.85
CA GLN A 38 3.46 6.23 10.24
C GLN A 38 2.49 7.13 11.03
N THR A 39 1.32 6.59 11.40
CA THR A 39 0.33 7.29 12.23
C THR A 39 0.89 7.62 13.62
N ASP A 40 1.58 6.67 14.26
CA ASP A 40 2.20 6.88 15.58
C ASP A 40 3.23 8.03 15.53
N VAL A 41 4.06 8.09 14.49
CA VAL A 41 5.06 9.17 14.33
C VAL A 41 4.38 10.52 14.12
N ARG A 42 3.35 10.60 13.27
CA ARG A 42 2.55 11.83 13.09
C ARG A 42 1.92 12.27 14.41
N LEU A 43 1.43 11.31 15.19
CA LEU A 43 0.81 11.55 16.48
C LEU A 43 1.84 12.16 17.45
N VAL A 44 3.01 11.54 17.58
CA VAL A 44 4.08 12.02 18.46
C VAL A 44 4.56 13.41 18.07
N ILE A 45 4.82 13.66 16.78
CA ILE A 45 5.25 14.97 16.29
C ILE A 45 4.17 16.02 16.55
N GLY A 46 2.91 15.72 16.21
CA GLY A 46 1.78 16.64 16.40
C GLY A 46 1.53 16.97 17.88
N TYR A 47 1.47 15.97 18.76
CA TYR A 47 1.27 16.22 20.20
C TYR A 47 2.45 16.93 20.83
N SER A 48 3.69 16.64 20.40
CA SER A 48 4.86 17.38 20.90
C SER A 48 4.76 18.87 20.59
N ALA A 49 4.26 19.25 19.40
CA ALA A 49 4.03 20.63 19.03
C ALA A 49 2.98 21.30 19.92
N VAL A 50 1.87 20.61 20.21
CA VAL A 50 0.80 21.11 21.08
C VAL A 50 1.30 21.28 22.53
N ILE A 51 2.11 20.34 23.03
CA ILE A 51 2.70 20.44 24.38
C ILE A 51 3.64 21.65 24.47
N ILE A 52 4.49 21.88 23.47
CA ILE A 52 5.38 23.05 23.42
C ILE A 52 4.56 24.34 23.39
N ALA A 53 3.52 24.40 22.57
CA ALA A 53 2.63 25.56 22.49
C ALA A 53 1.92 25.83 23.83
N GLY A 54 1.40 24.78 24.48
CA GLY A 54 0.76 24.89 25.80
C GLY A 54 1.74 25.34 26.90
N ALA A 55 2.98 24.85 26.88
CA ALA A 55 4.01 25.26 27.84
C ALA A 55 4.41 26.74 27.65
N LEU A 56 4.56 27.19 26.40
CA LEU A 56 4.85 28.59 26.09
C LEU A 56 3.69 29.50 26.51
N PHE A 57 2.45 29.10 26.23
CA PHE A 57 1.26 29.84 26.65
C PHE A 57 1.16 29.95 28.17
N TYR A 58 1.40 28.85 28.89
CA TYR A 58 1.40 28.86 30.37
C TYR A 58 2.50 29.76 30.93
N TYR A 59 3.69 29.76 30.31
CA TYR A 59 4.77 30.65 30.71
C TYR A 59 4.42 32.12 30.51
N ASP A 60 3.86 32.47 29.34
CA ASP A 60 3.43 33.84 29.02
C ASP A 60 2.33 34.32 29.96
N TRP A 61 1.36 33.46 30.26
CA TRP A 61 0.28 33.76 31.20
C TRP A 61 0.80 34.05 32.63
N LYS A 62 1.85 33.36 33.07
CA LYS A 62 2.36 33.49 34.44
C LYS A 62 3.38 34.60 34.64
N PHE A 63 4.27 34.83 33.68
CA PHE A 63 5.39 35.78 33.81
C PHE A 63 5.17 37.09 33.04
N GLY A 64 4.14 37.16 32.19
CA GLY A 64 3.79 38.36 31.42
C GLY A 64 4.70 38.64 30.23
N TRP A 65 4.23 39.51 29.35
CA TRP A 65 4.81 39.77 28.02
C TRP A 65 6.28 40.21 28.02
N GLU A 66 6.72 40.97 29.02
CA GLU A 66 8.11 41.47 29.08
C GLU A 66 9.15 40.34 29.28
N ALA A 67 8.78 39.28 30.00
CA ALA A 67 9.64 38.10 30.17
C ALA A 67 9.58 37.16 28.94
N SER A 68 8.45 37.13 28.24
CA SER A 68 8.20 36.22 27.10
C SER A 68 8.80 36.70 25.79
N LYS A 69 8.97 38.01 25.62
CA LYS A 69 9.50 38.68 24.42
C LYS A 69 10.78 38.05 23.83
N PRO A 70 11.83 37.72 24.61
CA PRO A 70 13.01 37.04 24.08
C PRO A 70 12.77 35.57 23.70
N TYR A 71 11.74 34.93 24.25
CA TYR A 71 11.40 33.52 23.97
C TYR A 71 10.44 33.37 22.79
N THR A 72 9.74 34.43 22.38
CA THR A 72 8.84 34.39 21.22
C THR A 72 9.58 34.09 19.93
N LEU A 73 10.76 34.67 19.71
CA LEU A 73 11.56 34.43 18.51
C LEU A 73 12.06 32.97 18.43
N PRO A 74 12.70 32.41 19.47
CA PRO A 74 13.01 30.97 19.54
C PRO A 74 11.80 30.07 19.34
N ALA A 75 10.63 30.43 19.88
CA ALA A 75 9.40 29.65 19.71
C ALA A 75 8.96 29.57 18.23
N VAL A 76 9.01 30.70 17.51
CA VAL A 76 8.70 30.72 16.07
C VAL A 76 9.70 29.88 15.28
N VAL A 77 11.00 29.99 15.60
CA VAL A 77 12.04 29.17 14.96
C VAL A 77 11.80 27.68 15.21
N ALA A 78 11.51 27.29 16.45
CA ALA A 78 11.19 25.91 16.81
C ALA A 78 9.95 25.39 16.04
N TYR A 79 8.92 26.23 15.88
CA TYR A 79 7.75 25.89 15.07
C TYR A 79 8.10 25.63 13.60
N PHE A 80 8.92 26.48 12.99
CA PHE A 80 9.37 26.27 11.60
C PHE A 80 10.19 24.99 11.43
N ILE A 81 11.09 24.69 12.37
CA ILE A 81 11.87 23.45 12.36
C ILE A 81 10.95 22.23 12.44
N LEU A 82 9.99 22.24 13.38
CA LEU A 82 9.07 21.13 13.58
C LEU A 82 8.16 20.93 12.36
N ASN A 83 7.64 22.01 11.76
CA ASN A 83 6.84 21.92 10.53
C ASN A 83 7.65 21.44 9.32
N THR A 84 8.91 21.86 9.22
CA THR A 84 9.80 21.40 8.16
C THR A 84 10.12 19.91 8.32
N ALA A 85 10.41 19.47 9.54
CA ALA A 85 10.63 18.06 9.86
C ALA A 85 9.38 17.20 9.58
N PHE A 86 8.19 17.70 9.95
CA PHE A 86 6.92 17.05 9.65
C PHE A 86 6.66 16.95 8.14
N SER A 87 6.89 18.03 7.40
CA SER A 87 6.73 18.07 5.94
C SER A 87 7.72 17.13 5.24
N TYR A 88 8.97 17.11 5.71
CA TYR A 88 9.99 16.18 5.22
C TYR A 88 9.60 14.72 5.48
N TRP A 89 9.11 14.40 6.69
CA TRP A 89 8.65 13.05 7.02
C TRP A 89 7.53 12.60 6.09
N LEU A 90 6.54 13.46 5.86
CA LEU A 90 5.39 13.17 5.01
C LEU A 90 5.81 12.88 3.57
N TRP A 91 6.71 13.69 3.00
CA TRP A 91 7.12 13.56 1.61
C TRP A 91 8.11 12.42 1.36
N PHE A 92 9.11 12.26 2.22
CA PHE A 92 10.20 11.30 1.99
C PHE A 92 9.97 9.94 2.62
N VAL A 93 9.40 9.89 3.83
CA VAL A 93 9.27 8.63 4.57
C VAL A 93 7.92 8.00 4.28
N GLU A 94 6.84 8.75 4.45
CA GLU A 94 5.51 8.20 4.23
C GLU A 94 5.20 8.00 2.76
N ALA A 95 5.55 8.97 1.90
CA ALA A 95 5.54 8.85 0.43
C ALA A 95 4.26 8.19 -0.16
N GLY A 96 3.09 8.48 0.41
CA GLY A 96 1.81 7.91 -0.04
C GLY A 96 1.58 6.45 0.36
N THR A 97 2.26 5.97 1.41
CA THR A 97 2.03 4.63 1.97
C THR A 97 0.63 4.56 2.56
N VAL A 98 -0.21 3.70 2.00
CA VAL A 98 -1.59 3.49 2.41
C VAL A 98 -1.71 2.38 3.44
N TYR A 99 -0.84 1.36 3.33
CA TYR A 99 -0.90 0.22 4.23
C TYR A 99 0.50 -0.35 4.52
N GLU A 100 0.75 -0.61 5.79
CA GLU A 100 1.86 -1.42 6.27
C GLU A 100 1.27 -2.55 7.11
N GLY A 101 1.69 -3.79 6.87
CA GLY A 101 1.20 -4.94 7.62
C GLY A 101 2.22 -6.06 7.72
N GLU A 102 2.11 -6.83 8.79
CA GLU A 102 2.93 -8.01 9.05
C GLU A 102 2.02 -9.23 9.17
N GLY A 103 2.33 -10.25 8.38
CA GLY A 103 1.63 -11.53 8.38
C GLY A 103 2.61 -12.68 8.53
N LYS A 104 2.07 -13.90 8.59
CA LYS A 104 2.90 -15.13 8.67
C LYS A 104 3.83 -15.29 7.46
N THR A 105 3.42 -14.74 6.32
CA THR A 105 4.14 -14.82 5.04
C THR A 105 5.23 -13.74 4.91
N GLY A 106 5.23 -12.71 5.76
CA GLY A 106 6.19 -11.61 5.72
C GLY A 106 5.59 -10.23 6.01
N LYS A 107 6.40 -9.19 5.82
CA LYS A 107 5.99 -7.79 5.92
C LYS A 107 5.64 -7.24 4.55
N VAL A 108 4.56 -6.48 4.46
CA VAL A 108 4.06 -5.88 3.23
C VAL A 108 3.82 -4.39 3.46
N ARG A 109 4.33 -3.57 2.57
CA ARG A 109 4.14 -2.12 2.52
C ARG A 109 3.61 -1.75 1.16
N ILE A 110 2.50 -1.02 1.14
CA ILE A 110 1.77 -0.67 -0.08
C ILE A 110 1.65 0.85 -0.12
N ALA A 111 2.24 1.44 -1.15
CA ALA A 111 2.07 2.85 -1.48
C ALA A 111 1.23 2.98 -2.74
N SER A 112 0.25 3.87 -2.74
CA SER A 112 -0.63 4.08 -3.89
C SER A 112 -0.49 5.50 -4.44
N SER A 113 -0.49 5.61 -5.76
CA SER A 113 -0.33 6.85 -6.49
C SER A 113 -1.27 6.89 -7.69
N THR A 114 -1.65 8.09 -8.09
CA THR A 114 -2.47 8.34 -9.27
C THR A 114 -1.96 9.60 -9.96
N LYS A 115 -1.82 9.55 -11.28
CA LYS A 115 -1.46 10.73 -12.08
C LYS A 115 -2.71 11.52 -12.44
N LYS A 116 -2.57 12.85 -12.50
CA LYS A 116 -3.69 13.73 -12.84
C LYS A 116 -4.24 13.38 -14.22
N HIS A 117 -5.57 13.25 -14.31
CA HIS A 117 -6.31 12.91 -15.54
C HIS A 117 -6.02 11.52 -16.13
N ILE A 118 -5.29 10.65 -15.43
CA ILE A 118 -5.04 9.27 -15.86
C ILE A 118 -5.78 8.33 -14.89
N PRO A 119 -6.85 7.64 -15.31
CA PRO A 119 -7.65 6.76 -14.44
C PRO A 119 -6.99 5.39 -14.22
N ILE A 120 -5.68 5.41 -13.94
CA ILE A 120 -4.87 4.24 -13.62
C ILE A 120 -4.47 4.35 -12.16
N TYR A 121 -4.74 3.28 -11.42
CA TYR A 121 -4.29 3.08 -10.06
C TYR A 121 -2.88 2.49 -10.11
N GLU A 122 -1.89 3.24 -9.66
CA GLU A 122 -0.49 2.82 -9.57
C GLU A 122 -0.19 2.43 -8.12
N VAL A 123 0.36 1.25 -7.91
CA VAL A 123 0.68 0.74 -6.57
C VAL A 123 2.10 0.21 -6.54
N ASP A 124 2.87 0.71 -5.59
CA ASP A 124 4.19 0.21 -5.25
C ASP A 124 4.08 -0.72 -4.04
N VAL A 125 4.27 -2.01 -4.28
CA VAL A 125 4.24 -3.03 -3.23
C VAL A 125 5.68 -3.40 -2.88
N THR A 126 6.08 -3.07 -1.66
CA THR A 126 7.33 -3.56 -1.08
C THR A 126 7.02 -4.71 -0.14
N PHE A 127 7.56 -5.90 -0.39
CA PHE A 127 7.39 -7.05 0.48
C PHE A 127 8.73 -7.62 0.94
N SER A 128 8.77 -8.09 2.18
CA SER A 128 9.91 -8.77 2.78
C SER A 128 9.42 -10.12 3.30
N PRO A 129 9.76 -11.23 2.59
CA PRO A 129 9.41 -12.58 3.01
C PRO A 129 9.94 -12.91 4.41
N ALA A 130 9.17 -13.68 5.19
CA ALA A 130 9.57 -14.12 6.52
C ALA A 130 10.92 -14.87 6.47
N GLY A 131 11.93 -14.33 7.14
CA GLY A 131 13.29 -14.90 7.18
C GLY A 131 14.28 -14.33 6.16
N SER A 132 13.85 -13.41 5.29
CA SER A 132 14.74 -12.72 4.35
C SER A 132 14.86 -11.23 4.67
N SER A 133 16.10 -10.73 4.72
CA SER A 133 16.38 -9.32 5.01
C SER A 133 16.24 -8.41 3.77
N HIS A 134 15.98 -8.96 2.59
CA HIS A 134 15.97 -8.22 1.33
C HIS A 134 14.52 -7.87 0.94
N PRO A 135 14.14 -6.59 0.99
CA PRO A 135 12.83 -6.16 0.51
C PRO A 135 12.79 -6.19 -1.03
N GLN A 136 11.77 -6.84 -1.59
CA GLN A 136 11.48 -6.81 -3.02
C GLN A 136 10.39 -5.77 -3.29
N LYS A 137 10.54 -5.03 -4.39
CA LYS A 137 9.58 -4.00 -4.82
C LYS A 137 8.96 -4.41 -6.15
N ILE A 138 7.63 -4.35 -6.24
CA ILE A 138 6.88 -4.57 -7.47
C ILE A 138 6.03 -3.33 -7.70
N HIS A 139 6.06 -2.83 -8.93
CA HIS A 139 5.19 -1.75 -9.39
C HIS A 139 4.06 -2.37 -10.21
N ILE A 140 2.82 -2.22 -9.73
CA ILE A 140 1.62 -2.79 -10.37
C ILE A 140 0.68 -1.66 -10.76
N ARG A 141 0.02 -1.81 -11.91
CA ARG A 141 -0.85 -0.78 -12.48
C ARG A 141 -2.12 -1.42 -13.00
N ALA A 142 -3.26 -0.86 -12.63
CA ALA A 142 -4.54 -1.29 -13.17
C ALA A 142 -5.53 -0.14 -13.32
N PRO A 143 -6.39 -0.15 -14.35
CA PRO A 143 -7.43 0.86 -14.50
C PRO A 143 -8.52 0.68 -13.46
N PHE A 144 -9.06 1.79 -12.94
CA PHE A 144 -10.16 1.77 -11.96
C PHE A 144 -11.42 1.04 -12.49
N THR A 145 -11.61 0.99 -13.81
CA THR A 145 -12.72 0.27 -14.46
C THR A 145 -12.74 -1.24 -14.18
N ARG A 146 -11.64 -1.83 -13.68
CA ARG A 146 -11.59 -3.27 -13.35
C ARG A 146 -12.43 -3.62 -12.11
N TRP A 147 -12.63 -2.68 -11.20
CA TRP A 147 -13.40 -2.90 -9.96
C TRP A 147 -14.46 -1.83 -9.68
N PHE A 148 -14.55 -0.77 -10.49
CA PHE A 148 -15.65 0.19 -10.43
C PHE A 148 -16.66 -0.01 -11.54
N THR A 149 -17.95 0.03 -11.17
CA THR A 149 -19.06 0.01 -12.13
C THR A 149 -19.32 1.42 -12.67
N SER A 150 -19.92 1.53 -13.87
CA SER A 150 -20.38 2.81 -14.44
C SER A 150 -21.29 3.61 -13.51
N ASP A 151 -22.02 2.91 -12.64
CA ASP A 151 -22.96 3.51 -11.69
C ASP A 151 -22.27 4.06 -10.43
N GLY A 152 -20.95 3.91 -10.29
CA GLY A 152 -20.19 4.41 -9.15
C GLY A 152 -20.10 3.47 -7.95
N TYR A 153 -20.30 2.17 -8.18
CA TYR A 153 -20.18 1.13 -7.14
C TYR A 153 -18.84 0.40 -7.21
N PHE A 154 -18.24 0.18 -6.04
CA PHE A 154 -17.01 -0.60 -5.88
C PHE A 154 -17.33 -2.09 -5.72
N ILE A 155 -16.71 -2.93 -6.55
CA ILE A 155 -16.85 -4.39 -6.52
C ILE A 155 -15.55 -4.98 -5.95
N ALA A 156 -15.63 -5.57 -4.75
CA ALA A 156 -14.46 -6.07 -4.05
C ALA A 156 -13.80 -7.29 -4.73
N LYS A 157 -14.57 -8.21 -5.30
CA LYS A 157 -14.04 -9.48 -5.82
C LYS A 157 -13.00 -9.31 -6.95
N PRO A 158 -13.26 -8.51 -8.01
CA PRO A 158 -12.24 -8.24 -9.04
C PRO A 158 -10.97 -7.60 -8.50
N PHE A 159 -11.10 -6.73 -7.49
CA PHE A 159 -9.97 -6.10 -6.82
C PHE A 159 -9.13 -7.10 -6.03
N GLN A 160 -9.78 -8.00 -5.28
CA GLN A 160 -9.12 -9.07 -4.54
C GLN A 160 -8.35 -10.02 -5.47
N GLN A 161 -8.98 -10.41 -6.57
CA GLN A 161 -8.35 -11.28 -7.57
C GLN A 161 -7.11 -10.65 -8.21
N TRP A 162 -7.20 -9.37 -8.57
CA TRP A 162 -6.07 -8.63 -9.11
C TRP A 162 -4.92 -8.51 -8.10
N LEU A 163 -5.20 -8.16 -6.84
CA LEU A 163 -4.16 -8.02 -5.83
C LEU A 163 -3.50 -9.37 -5.50
N ALA A 164 -4.29 -10.45 -5.45
CA ALA A 164 -3.79 -11.81 -5.22
C ALA A 164 -2.95 -12.34 -6.38
N SER A 165 -3.29 -12.01 -7.63
CA SER A 165 -2.52 -12.45 -8.80
C SER A 165 -1.20 -11.70 -8.97
N GLU A 166 -1.18 -10.40 -8.68
CA GLU A 166 -0.01 -9.54 -8.90
C GLU A 166 1.00 -9.55 -7.73
N VAL A 167 0.53 -9.82 -6.50
CA VAL A 167 1.38 -9.79 -5.31
C VAL A 167 1.57 -11.23 -4.78
N PRO A 168 2.76 -11.84 -4.95
CA PRO A 168 3.00 -13.24 -4.56
C PRO A 168 2.70 -13.55 -3.09
N VAL A 169 2.97 -12.59 -2.19
CA VAL A 169 2.72 -12.75 -0.75
C VAL A 169 1.22 -12.74 -0.42
N VAL A 170 0.42 -12.00 -1.18
CA VAL A 170 -1.04 -11.96 -1.05
C VAL A 170 -1.65 -13.20 -1.70
N GLY A 171 -1.18 -13.60 -2.89
CA GLY A 171 -1.60 -14.85 -3.53
C GLY A 171 -1.28 -16.11 -2.71
N ALA A 172 -0.15 -16.13 -2.01
CA ALA A 172 0.19 -17.21 -1.08
C ALA A 172 -0.74 -17.24 0.16
N ALA A 173 -1.27 -16.09 0.58
CA ALA A 173 -2.24 -15.99 1.67
C ALA A 173 -3.69 -16.27 1.20
N ASP A 174 -4.00 -16.05 -0.08
CA ASP A 174 -5.32 -16.24 -0.68
C ASP A 174 -5.29 -17.02 -2.00
N PRO A 175 -4.94 -18.31 -1.98
CA PRO A 175 -4.81 -19.13 -3.19
C PRO A 175 -6.12 -19.33 -3.95
N ASN A 176 -7.28 -19.08 -3.33
CA ASN A 176 -8.60 -19.25 -3.95
C ASN A 176 -8.97 -18.08 -4.89
N ASN A 177 -8.37 -16.91 -4.69
CA ASN A 177 -8.63 -15.72 -5.50
C ASN A 177 -7.51 -15.44 -6.52
N VAL A 178 -6.44 -16.23 -6.54
CA VAL A 178 -5.42 -16.17 -7.59
C VAL A 178 -6.05 -16.64 -8.90
N VAL A 179 -6.26 -15.71 -9.83
CA VAL A 179 -6.67 -16.03 -11.20
C VAL A 179 -5.41 -15.91 -12.06
N GLU A 180 -4.93 -17.03 -12.62
CA GLU A 180 -3.96 -16.96 -13.71
C GLU A 180 -4.65 -16.21 -14.86
N GLU A 181 -4.09 -15.07 -15.26
CA GLU A 181 -4.65 -14.23 -16.34
C GLU A 181 -4.50 -14.95 -17.69
N ILE A 182 -5.30 -15.99 -17.91
CA ILE A 182 -5.49 -16.63 -19.21
C ILE A 182 -6.67 -15.92 -19.88
N GLY A 183 -6.34 -14.86 -20.61
CA GLY A 183 -7.13 -14.41 -21.76
C GLY A 183 -8.21 -13.36 -21.52
N ARG A 184 -7.82 -12.08 -21.61
CA ARG A 184 -8.56 -11.08 -22.41
C ARG A 184 -7.67 -9.87 -22.70
N GLY A 185 -7.48 -9.60 -23.99
CA GLY A 185 -6.38 -8.78 -24.51
C GLY A 185 -6.44 -7.27 -24.27
N SER A 186 -5.22 -6.73 -24.37
CA SER A 186 -4.77 -5.44 -24.94
C SER A 186 -5.09 -4.14 -24.20
N GLY A 187 -4.02 -3.48 -23.73
CA GLY A 187 -4.02 -2.04 -23.46
C GLY A 187 -2.93 -1.47 -22.56
N ALA A 188 -2.03 -2.26 -21.99
CA ALA A 188 -0.88 -1.73 -21.26
C ALA A 188 0.42 -2.29 -21.85
N GLU A 189 1.06 -1.49 -22.69
CA GLU A 189 2.45 -1.69 -23.07
C GLU A 189 3.31 -1.67 -21.79
N ASN A 190 3.59 -2.86 -21.26
CA ASN A 190 4.74 -3.04 -20.39
C ASN A 190 5.97 -2.85 -21.28
N VAL A 191 6.47 -1.61 -21.36
CA VAL A 191 7.84 -1.34 -21.80
C VAL A 191 8.76 -1.89 -20.71
N VAL A 192 8.93 -3.20 -20.71
CA VAL A 192 10.01 -3.86 -19.97
C VAL A 192 11.25 -3.59 -20.79
N ASN A 193 12.09 -2.69 -20.31
CA ASN A 193 13.40 -2.42 -20.87
C ASN A 193 14.24 -3.70 -20.69
N ALA A 194 14.21 -4.56 -21.71
CA ALA A 194 14.91 -5.83 -21.74
C ALA A 194 16.39 -5.58 -22.00
N SER A 195 17.13 -5.35 -20.92
CA SER A 195 18.58 -5.50 -20.91
C SER A 195 18.94 -6.45 -19.77
N GLY A 196 19.24 -7.70 -20.13
CA GLY A 196 20.00 -8.62 -19.28
C GLY A 196 19.21 -9.62 -18.44
N ASN A 197 19.02 -10.80 -19.02
CA ASN A 197 19.07 -12.14 -18.40
C ASN A 197 17.93 -12.65 -17.48
N GLN A 198 17.29 -13.68 -18.05
CA GLN A 198 16.62 -14.85 -17.43
C GLN A 198 15.18 -14.66 -16.92
N SER A 199 14.25 -14.90 -17.85
CA SER A 199 12.82 -15.12 -17.63
C SER A 199 12.56 -16.46 -16.94
N ALA A 200 11.60 -16.49 -16.00
CA ALA A 200 11.11 -17.68 -15.28
C ALA A 200 10.67 -18.84 -16.21
N ILE A 201 10.42 -18.53 -17.47
CA ILE A 201 10.03 -19.44 -18.54
C ILE A 201 11.19 -20.39 -18.92
N ASP A 202 12.42 -19.90 -18.93
CA ASP A 202 13.62 -20.70 -19.23
C ASP A 202 13.94 -21.66 -18.07
N ILE A 203 13.73 -21.22 -16.83
CA ILE A 203 13.91 -22.06 -15.63
C ILE A 203 12.89 -23.21 -15.62
N LEU A 204 11.63 -22.94 -15.99
CA LEU A 204 10.59 -23.98 -16.08
C LEU A 204 10.85 -24.98 -17.22
N GLN A 205 11.36 -24.52 -18.37
CA GLN A 205 11.74 -25.43 -19.46
C GLN A 205 12.97 -26.26 -19.11
N GLN A 206 13.95 -25.68 -18.41
CA GLN A 206 15.15 -26.40 -17.98
C GLN A 206 14.83 -27.45 -16.90
N LEU A 207 13.89 -27.17 -16.00
CA LEU A 207 13.40 -28.15 -15.02
C LEU A 207 12.59 -29.29 -15.66
N LYS A 208 11.85 -29.00 -16.74
CA LYS A 208 11.12 -30.01 -17.51
C LYS A 208 12.06 -30.88 -18.36
N ALA A 209 13.14 -30.30 -18.89
CA ALA A 209 14.15 -31.01 -19.68
C ALA A 209 15.09 -31.87 -18.83
N SER A 210 15.28 -31.54 -17.54
CA SER A 210 16.17 -32.25 -16.61
C SER A 210 15.53 -33.45 -15.89
N GLY A 211 14.28 -33.80 -16.22
CA GLY A 211 13.69 -35.09 -15.83
C GLY A 211 13.36 -35.25 -14.34
N ALA A 212 13.18 -34.15 -13.60
CA ALA A 212 12.73 -34.23 -12.21
C ALA A 212 11.22 -34.48 -12.13
N ASN A 213 10.82 -35.68 -11.67
CA ASN A 213 9.43 -36.04 -11.43
C ASN A 213 8.81 -35.18 -10.33
N VAL A 214 7.91 -34.26 -10.69
CA VAL A 214 7.01 -33.59 -9.75
C VAL A 214 5.78 -34.49 -9.57
N SER A 215 5.71 -35.24 -8.48
CA SER A 215 4.51 -36.00 -8.12
C SER A 215 3.41 -35.03 -7.66
N ALA A 216 2.51 -34.65 -8.55
CA ALA A 216 1.23 -34.07 -8.18
C ALA A 216 0.33 -35.18 -7.63
N GLY A 217 0.19 -35.26 -6.31
CA GLY A 217 -0.76 -36.14 -5.65
C GLY A 217 -2.19 -35.75 -6.02
N SER A 218 -2.81 -36.49 -6.93
CA SER A 218 -4.23 -36.35 -7.25
C SER A 218 -5.06 -37.37 -6.47
N GLY A 219 -5.97 -36.85 -5.65
CA GLY A 219 -6.92 -37.61 -4.86
C GLY A 219 -7.91 -38.39 -5.73
N ARG A 220 -7.91 -39.71 -5.50
CA ARG A 220 -9.07 -40.62 -5.37
C ARG A 220 -10.39 -40.14 -5.98
N ARG A 221 -10.75 -40.71 -7.15
CA ARG A 221 -12.15 -40.85 -7.61
C ARG A 221 -12.34 -42.28 -8.13
N ARG A 222 -12.95 -43.16 -7.31
CA ARG A 222 -13.46 -44.47 -7.75
C ARG A 222 -14.97 -44.40 -7.89
N LYS A 223 -15.47 -44.66 -9.10
CA LYS A 223 -16.81 -45.16 -9.41
C LYS A 223 -16.61 -46.49 -10.13
N ALA A 224 -17.10 -47.56 -9.52
CA ALA A 224 -17.63 -48.80 -10.08
C ALA A 224 -18.01 -49.67 -8.88
#